data_AF-A0A523TBZ6-F1
#
_entry.id   AF-A0A523TBZ6-F1
#
_cell.length_a   1.000
_cell.length_b   1.000
_cell.length_c   1.000
_cell.angle_alpha   90.00
_cell.angle_beta   90.00
_cell.angle_gamma   90.00
#
_symmetry.space_group_name_H-M   'P 1'
#
loop_
_entity.id
_entity.type
_entity.pdbx_description
1 polymer ?
#
loop_
_entity_poly.entity_id
_entity_poly.type
_entity_poly.pdbx_seq_one_letter_code
_entity_poly.pdbx_strand_id
1 'polypeptide(L)'
;MSSKKDKEKKKKRSIPKKEILKVIKDVEYLDLGDPFGESARRYLSFQISKFIDNEEVSGSVITPEGVYISLTATEVKDIVRLIKAKGICELESLALENKWPIETVKLIAQNRVNLLYRKDGKVITREAALDLLYQQIIQGLDLDIYEIADELELKRSITRDLLMALINEGRIEGYYIKSSHKFLPIELLEESIKEMIEDYEMKNVSEVKFNEFADEYSIGEEEVYNILLKLYNVGDIDVQLNLGQKMCFIKDNLDREEWDERIPDDEKKLEIEDLTQKDK
;
A
#
# COMPACT_ATOMS: atom_id res chain seq x y z
N MET A 1 5.99 35.88 52.86
CA MET A 1 4.73 35.48 52.18
C MET A 1 4.87 35.75 50.70
N SER A 2 4.39 34.79 49.92
CA SER A 2 4.71 34.50 48.52
C SER A 2 4.57 35.65 47.51
N SER A 3 5.38 35.52 46.47
CA SER A 3 5.61 36.37 45.31
C SER A 3 4.41 36.57 44.39
N LYS A 4 4.22 37.82 43.95
CA LYS A 4 3.56 38.15 42.69
C LYS A 4 4.45 37.62 41.55
N LYS A 5 3.99 36.58 40.85
CA LYS A 5 4.61 36.10 39.61
C LYS A 5 4.14 36.96 38.44
N ASP A 6 4.91 37.99 38.10
CA ASP A 6 4.85 38.62 36.78
C ASP A 6 5.47 37.66 35.77
N LYS A 7 4.62 36.93 35.04
CA LYS A 7 5.02 36.27 33.79
C LYS A 7 4.99 37.30 32.67
N GLU A 8 6.14 37.93 32.41
CA GLU A 8 6.38 38.62 31.14
C GLU A 8 6.21 37.63 29.99
N LYS A 9 5.03 37.66 29.34
CA LYS A 9 4.84 37.03 28.04
C LYS A 9 5.70 37.81 27.03
N LYS A 10 6.90 37.32 26.73
CA LYS A 10 7.68 37.76 25.56
C LYS A 10 6.75 37.70 24.34
N LYS A 11 6.32 38.86 23.84
CA LYS A 11 5.56 38.98 22.59
C LYS A 11 6.37 38.27 21.49
N LYS A 12 5.82 37.22 20.89
CA LYS A 12 6.37 36.63 19.67
C LYS A 12 6.45 37.75 18.63
N ARG A 13 7.65 38.23 18.31
CA ARG A 13 7.86 39.20 17.24
C ARG A 13 7.44 38.53 15.92
N SER A 14 6.36 39.01 15.31
CA SER A 14 5.99 38.59 13.96
C SER A 14 6.86 39.34 12.96
N ILE A 15 7.56 38.63 12.08
CA ILE A 15 8.34 39.23 11.00
C ILE A 15 7.36 39.65 9.88
N PRO A 16 7.35 40.92 9.44
CA PRO A 16 6.49 41.38 8.34
C PRO A 16 6.77 40.69 7.00
N LYS A 17 5.73 40.33 6.22
CA LYS A 17 5.83 39.75 4.86
C LYS A 17 6.82 40.49 3.96
N LYS A 18 6.81 41.84 4.02
CA LYS A 18 7.71 42.69 3.22
C LYS A 18 9.18 42.54 3.58
N GLU A 19 9.50 42.31 4.85
CA GLU A 19 10.89 42.08 5.29
C GLU A 19 11.37 40.71 4.82
N ILE A 20 10.52 39.68 4.99
CA ILE A 20 10.80 38.32 4.49
C ILE A 20 11.08 38.34 2.98
N LEU A 21 10.19 38.95 2.18
CA LEU A 21 10.38 39.04 0.73
C LEU A 21 11.65 39.81 0.34
N LYS A 22 12.04 40.85 1.10
CA LYS A 22 13.22 41.66 0.80
C LYS A 22 14.53 40.90 1.04
N VAL A 23 14.55 39.99 2.03
CA VAL A 23 15.71 39.12 2.29
C VAL A 23 15.72 37.93 1.33
N ILE A 24 14.57 37.52 0.79
CA ILE A 24 14.48 36.37 -0.11
C ILE A 24 14.74 36.73 -1.58
N LYS A 25 14.44 37.96 -2.01
CA LYS A 25 14.33 38.29 -3.43
C LYS A 25 15.62 38.12 -4.26
N ASP A 26 16.77 38.00 -3.62
CA ASP A 26 18.07 37.99 -4.29
C ASP A 26 19.09 37.05 -3.59
N VAL A 27 18.63 36.08 -2.79
CA VAL A 27 19.52 35.30 -1.92
C VAL A 27 19.26 33.81 -2.07
N GLU A 28 20.27 33.05 -2.48
CA GLU A 28 20.13 31.61 -2.76
C GLU A 28 19.97 30.75 -1.49
N TYR A 29 20.44 31.28 -0.36
CA TYR A 29 20.43 30.63 0.94
C TYR A 29 20.11 31.64 2.04
N LEU A 30 19.09 31.33 2.84
CA LEU A 30 18.73 32.08 4.03
C LEU A 30 19.15 31.27 5.26
N ASP A 31 20.27 31.68 5.88
CA ASP A 31 20.67 31.18 7.19
C ASP A 31 19.63 31.62 8.24
N LEU A 32 18.99 30.64 8.89
CA LEU A 32 18.05 30.87 9.98
C LEU A 32 18.66 30.57 11.34
N GLY A 33 19.97 30.76 11.49
CA GLY A 33 20.71 30.56 12.72
C GLY A 33 20.04 31.12 13.98
N ASP A 34 20.60 30.78 15.15
CA ASP A 34 20.10 31.31 16.42
C ASP A 34 20.07 32.85 16.37
N PRO A 35 18.88 33.47 16.53
CA PRO A 35 17.94 33.21 17.63
C PRO A 35 16.55 32.68 17.22
N PHE A 36 16.36 32.18 15.99
CA PHE A 36 15.03 31.79 15.50
C PHE A 36 14.69 30.34 15.88
N GLY A 37 14.06 30.16 17.06
CA GLY A 37 13.60 28.86 17.55
C GLY A 37 12.60 28.14 16.61
N GLU A 38 12.33 26.86 16.86
CA GLU A 38 11.53 25.94 16.01
C GLU A 38 10.19 26.53 15.52
N SER A 39 9.53 27.34 16.36
CA SER A 39 8.29 28.05 16.01
C SER A 39 8.46 29.05 14.86
N ALA A 40 9.61 29.70 14.74
CA ALA A 40 9.92 30.65 13.67
C ALA A 40 10.21 29.91 12.36
N ARG A 41 10.89 28.77 12.42
CA ARG A 41 11.15 27.90 11.26
C ARG A 41 9.87 27.35 10.66
N ARG A 42 8.95 26.83 11.48
CA ARG A 42 7.63 26.36 11.02
C ARG A 42 6.79 27.50 10.43
N TYR A 43 6.87 28.69 11.01
CA TYR A 43 6.16 29.86 10.49
C TYR A 43 6.71 30.32 9.13
N LEU A 44 8.03 30.42 8.98
CA LEU A 44 8.69 30.72 7.71
C LEU A 44 8.40 29.65 6.65
N SER A 45 8.44 28.37 7.03
CA SER A 45 8.04 27.26 6.15
C SER A 45 6.64 27.46 5.56
N PHE A 46 5.68 27.78 6.42
CA PHE A 46 4.31 28.01 6.00
C PHE A 46 4.17 29.25 5.10
N GLN A 47 4.85 30.34 5.43
CA GLN A 47 4.82 31.58 4.62
C GLN A 47 5.47 31.38 3.25
N ILE A 48 6.60 30.68 3.19
CA ILE A 48 7.31 30.41 1.94
C ILE A 48 6.52 29.41 1.08
N SER A 49 5.89 28.40 1.69
CA SER A 49 4.95 27.51 0.97
C SER A 49 3.81 28.32 0.33
N LYS A 50 3.23 29.27 1.09
CA LYS A 50 2.24 30.21 0.53
C LYS A 50 2.79 31.05 -0.62
N PHE A 51 4.04 31.50 -0.56
CA PHE A 51 4.62 32.29 -1.65
C PHE A 51 4.93 31.42 -2.87
N ILE A 52 5.26 30.14 -2.69
CA ILE A 52 5.37 29.15 -3.78
C ILE A 52 3.99 28.92 -4.41
N ASP A 53 2.95 28.71 -3.60
CA ASP A 53 1.57 28.50 -4.08
C ASP A 53 1.04 29.72 -4.86
N ASN A 54 1.53 30.92 -4.55
CA ASN A 54 1.19 32.17 -5.23
C ASN A 54 2.19 32.56 -6.34
N GLU A 55 3.11 31.67 -6.71
CA GLU A 55 4.15 31.90 -7.74
C GLU A 55 5.06 33.11 -7.48
N GLU A 56 5.09 33.63 -6.24
CA GLU A 56 5.96 34.75 -5.83
C GLU A 56 7.43 34.29 -5.65
N VAL A 57 7.67 32.99 -5.46
CA VAL A 57 9.00 32.35 -5.36
C VAL A 57 8.97 30.99 -6.05
N SER A 58 10.09 30.61 -6.66
CA SER A 58 10.18 29.41 -7.51
C SER A 58 10.28 28.08 -6.73
N GLY A 59 10.71 28.13 -5.46
CA GLY A 59 10.83 26.95 -4.61
C GLY A 59 11.56 27.23 -3.30
N SER A 60 11.45 26.33 -2.34
CA SER A 60 12.23 26.39 -1.10
C SER A 60 12.46 25.01 -0.51
N VAL A 61 13.58 24.89 0.19
CA VAL A 61 14.12 23.66 0.74
C VAL A 61 14.54 23.99 2.18
N ILE A 62 13.86 23.42 3.17
CA ILE A 62 14.01 23.77 4.60
C ILE A 62 14.81 22.69 5.32
N THR A 63 15.99 23.05 5.83
CA THR A 63 16.84 22.18 6.64
C THR A 63 16.88 22.64 8.11
N PRO A 64 17.47 21.84 9.03
CA PRO A 64 17.80 22.30 10.37
C PRO A 64 18.81 23.47 10.40
N GLU A 65 19.64 23.62 9.37
CA GLU A 65 20.62 24.72 9.26
C GLU A 65 20.03 26.01 8.66
N GLY A 66 19.02 25.93 7.79
CA GLY A 66 18.46 27.12 7.15
C GLY A 66 17.37 26.85 6.12
N VAL A 67 16.98 27.88 5.37
CA VAL A 67 16.09 27.75 4.22
C VAL A 67 16.88 28.05 2.96
N TYR A 68 17.01 27.05 2.09
CA TYR A 68 17.56 27.21 0.75
C TYR A 68 16.45 27.72 -0.16
N ILE A 69 16.67 28.88 -0.77
CA ILE A 69 15.68 29.59 -1.57
C ILE A 69 16.34 29.99 -2.88
N SER A 70 16.49 29.05 -3.81
CA SER A 70 17.05 29.41 -5.12
C SER A 70 16.85 28.42 -6.25
N LEU A 71 16.22 27.27 -6.03
CA LEU A 71 15.93 26.44 -7.18
C LEU A 71 14.77 27.04 -7.95
N THR A 72 14.97 27.18 -9.25
CA THR A 72 13.89 27.44 -10.18
C THR A 72 12.86 26.32 -10.07
N ALA A 73 11.58 26.62 -10.27
CA ALA A 73 10.53 25.60 -10.24
C ALA A 73 10.82 24.49 -11.26
N THR A 74 11.53 24.84 -12.33
CA THR A 74 12.06 23.94 -13.35
C THR A 74 13.08 22.96 -12.77
N GLU A 75 14.09 23.43 -12.03
CA GLU A 75 15.09 22.53 -11.43
C GLU A 75 14.49 21.57 -10.40
N VAL A 76 13.56 22.03 -9.56
CA VAL A 76 12.84 21.14 -8.64
C VAL A 76 12.06 20.09 -9.42
N LYS A 77 11.35 20.50 -10.47
CA LYS A 77 10.60 19.58 -11.35
C LYS A 77 11.53 18.60 -12.05
N ASP A 78 12.70 19.03 -12.50
CA ASP A 78 13.68 18.20 -13.18
C ASP A 78 14.29 17.16 -12.24
N ILE A 79 14.67 17.55 -11.02
CA ILE A 79 15.16 16.61 -10.00
C ILE A 79 14.10 15.55 -9.71
N VAL A 80 12.85 15.96 -9.43
CA VAL A 80 11.75 15.03 -9.15
C VAL A 80 11.50 14.11 -10.34
N ARG A 81 11.45 14.66 -11.56
CA ARG A 81 11.24 13.90 -12.80
C ARG A 81 12.35 12.87 -13.00
N LEU A 82 13.61 13.26 -12.80
CA LEU A 82 14.77 12.39 -12.99
C LEU A 82 14.79 11.24 -11.97
N ILE A 83 14.49 11.53 -10.70
CA ILE A 83 14.39 10.49 -9.65
C ILE A 83 13.28 9.50 -9.99
N LYS A 84 12.10 10.00 -10.36
CA LYS A 84 10.97 9.14 -10.78
C LYS A 84 11.30 8.29 -12.00
N ALA A 85 11.94 8.89 -12.99
CA ALA A 85 12.33 8.19 -14.21
C ALA A 85 13.39 7.10 -13.98
N LYS A 86 14.36 7.33 -13.09
CA LYS A 86 15.35 6.29 -12.74
C LYS A 86 14.72 5.17 -11.90
N GLY A 87 13.70 5.47 -11.08
CA GLY A 87 13.01 4.53 -10.21
C GLY A 87 13.84 4.11 -9.00
N ILE A 88 15.04 3.57 -9.23
CA ILE A 88 16.07 3.23 -8.24
C ILE A 88 17.32 4.07 -8.52
N CYS A 89 17.83 4.80 -7.52
CA CYS A 89 19.07 5.55 -7.69
C CYS A 89 19.81 5.83 -6.38
N GLU A 90 21.11 6.10 -6.49
CA GLU A 90 21.89 6.74 -5.44
C GLU A 90 21.82 8.26 -5.63
N LEU A 91 21.32 8.97 -4.60
CA LEU A 91 21.05 10.41 -4.71
C LEU A 91 22.33 11.25 -4.88
N GLU A 92 23.44 10.79 -4.32
CA GLU A 92 24.73 11.49 -4.42
C GLU A 92 25.29 11.42 -5.84
N SER A 93 25.30 10.23 -6.44
CA SER A 93 25.70 10.04 -7.84
C SER A 93 24.81 10.84 -8.78
N LEU A 94 23.49 10.86 -8.54
CA LEU A 94 22.53 11.65 -9.31
C LEU A 94 22.86 13.15 -9.26
N ALA A 95 23.17 13.66 -8.07
CA ALA A 95 23.53 15.06 -7.88
C ALA A 95 24.84 15.41 -8.60
N LEU A 96 25.86 14.55 -8.50
CA LEU A 96 27.15 14.75 -9.15
C LEU A 96 27.04 14.72 -10.68
N GLU A 97 26.30 13.75 -11.25
CA GLU A 97 26.05 13.63 -12.70
C GLU A 97 25.43 14.91 -13.29
N ASN A 98 24.54 15.55 -12.55
CA ASN A 98 23.77 16.71 -13.00
C ASN A 98 24.30 18.05 -12.46
N LYS A 99 25.44 18.03 -11.75
CA LYS A 99 26.05 19.22 -11.12
C LYS A 99 25.11 19.96 -10.16
N TRP A 100 24.27 19.20 -9.45
CA TRP A 100 23.39 19.73 -8.40
C TRP A 100 24.05 19.62 -7.03
N PRO A 101 23.72 20.51 -6.08
CA PRO A 101 24.14 20.33 -4.69
C PRO A 101 23.49 19.08 -4.08
N ILE A 102 24.31 18.21 -3.48
CA ILE A 102 23.88 16.92 -2.91
C ILE A 102 22.77 17.11 -1.87
N GLU A 103 22.96 18.05 -0.93
CA GLU A 103 22.00 18.32 0.14
C GLU A 103 20.64 18.77 -0.39
N THR A 104 20.64 19.52 -1.50
CA THR A 104 19.42 19.97 -2.15
C THR A 104 18.66 18.80 -2.80
N VAL A 105 19.37 17.91 -3.50
CA VAL A 105 18.76 16.71 -4.09
C VAL A 105 18.18 15.81 -3.00
N LYS A 106 18.94 15.54 -1.93
CA LYS A 106 18.47 14.74 -0.77
C LYS A 106 17.20 15.32 -0.16
N LEU A 107 17.13 16.64 0.00
CA LEU A 107 15.97 17.25 0.63
C LEU A 107 14.74 17.31 -0.28
N ILE A 108 14.90 17.53 -1.59
CA ILE A 108 13.78 17.43 -2.55
C ILE A 108 13.27 16.01 -2.61
N ALA A 109 14.18 15.05 -2.72
CA ALA A 109 13.88 13.63 -2.70
C ALA A 109 13.00 13.28 -1.48
N GLN A 110 13.40 13.70 -0.27
CA GLN A 110 12.67 13.43 0.97
C GLN A 110 11.29 14.11 1.07
N ASN A 111 11.12 15.32 0.52
CA ASN A 111 9.90 16.11 0.70
C ASN A 111 8.91 16.01 -0.46
N ARG A 112 9.37 15.66 -1.67
CA ARG A 112 8.59 15.73 -2.91
C ARG A 112 8.46 14.39 -3.61
N VAL A 113 9.25 13.39 -3.23
CA VAL A 113 9.21 12.06 -3.82
C VAL A 113 8.89 11.06 -2.71
N ASN A 114 7.89 10.19 -2.94
CA ASN A 114 7.56 9.12 -2.00
C ASN A 114 8.62 8.02 -2.13
N LEU A 115 9.71 8.16 -1.38
CA LEU A 115 10.89 7.30 -1.45
C LEU A 115 10.92 6.29 -0.32
N LEU A 116 11.46 5.12 -0.64
CA LEU A 116 11.80 4.06 0.27
C LEU A 116 13.32 3.87 0.27
N TYR A 117 13.89 3.66 1.45
CA TYR A 117 15.32 3.44 1.61
C TYR A 117 15.64 1.95 1.49
N ARG A 118 16.61 1.63 0.65
CA ARG A 118 17.12 0.27 0.47
C ARG A 118 18.32 0.02 1.39
N LYS A 119 18.57 -1.25 1.71
CA LYS A 119 19.69 -1.68 2.56
C LYS A 119 21.05 -1.45 1.86
N ASP A 120 21.08 -1.44 0.53
CA ASP A 120 22.27 -1.16 -0.29
C ASP A 120 22.67 0.33 -0.33
N GLY A 121 21.98 1.19 0.41
CA GLY A 121 22.24 2.63 0.47
C GLY A 121 21.55 3.44 -0.62
N LYS A 122 20.85 2.81 -1.57
CA LYS A 122 20.09 3.50 -2.62
C LYS A 122 18.68 3.87 -2.13
N VAL A 123 18.00 4.71 -2.91
CA VAL A 123 16.56 4.97 -2.77
C VAL A 123 15.80 4.34 -3.92
N ILE A 124 14.57 3.94 -3.64
CA ILE A 124 13.60 3.48 -4.64
C ILE A 124 12.31 4.28 -4.48
N THR A 125 11.71 4.69 -5.59
CA THR A 125 10.37 5.30 -5.56
C THR A 125 9.32 4.27 -5.19
N ARG A 126 8.29 4.67 -4.45
CA ARG A 126 7.18 3.77 -4.08
C ARG A 126 6.55 3.12 -5.32
N GLU A 127 6.39 3.87 -6.41
CA GLU A 127 5.86 3.38 -7.68
C GLU A 127 6.74 2.27 -8.26
N ALA A 128 8.05 2.51 -8.42
CA ALA A 128 8.97 1.47 -8.88
C ALA A 128 9.03 0.26 -7.95
N ALA A 129 8.90 0.46 -6.63
CA ALA A 129 8.87 -0.65 -5.67
C ALA A 129 7.58 -1.49 -5.81
N LEU A 130 6.43 -0.85 -6.03
CA LEU A 130 5.17 -1.55 -6.31
C LEU A 130 5.26 -2.34 -7.62
N ASP A 131 5.83 -1.75 -8.67
CA ASP A 131 5.95 -2.40 -9.97
C ASP A 131 6.90 -3.61 -9.93
N LEU A 132 8.04 -3.48 -9.24
CA LEU A 132 8.95 -4.61 -9.05
C LEU A 132 8.31 -5.71 -8.20
N LEU A 133 7.64 -5.34 -7.11
CA LEU A 133 6.92 -6.32 -6.27
C LEU A 133 5.84 -7.03 -7.09
N TYR A 134 5.05 -6.30 -7.88
CA TYR A 134 4.05 -6.86 -8.78
C TYR A 134 4.68 -7.85 -9.77
N GLN A 135 5.81 -7.49 -10.39
CA GLN A 135 6.52 -8.37 -11.31
C GLN A 135 7.02 -9.66 -10.65
N GLN A 136 7.50 -9.59 -9.41
CA GLN A 136 7.86 -10.80 -8.66
C GLN A 136 6.63 -11.65 -8.37
N ILE A 137 5.50 -11.01 -8.03
CA ILE A 137 4.26 -11.71 -7.71
C ILE A 137 3.71 -12.50 -8.88
N ILE A 138 3.65 -11.91 -10.07
CA ILE A 138 3.13 -12.59 -11.26
C ILE A 138 4.06 -13.69 -11.80
N GLN A 139 5.32 -13.73 -11.37
CA GLN A 139 6.31 -14.72 -11.82
C GLN A 139 6.42 -15.93 -10.88
N GLY A 140 5.96 -15.82 -9.63
CA GLY A 140 6.09 -16.87 -8.61
C GLY A 140 4.76 -17.49 -8.22
N LEU A 141 4.71 -18.81 -8.16
CA LEU A 141 3.53 -19.59 -7.75
C LEU A 141 3.42 -19.69 -6.21
N ASP A 142 4.53 -19.61 -5.47
CA ASP A 142 4.55 -19.63 -4.01
C ASP A 142 5.62 -18.65 -3.52
N LEU A 143 5.18 -17.54 -2.93
CA LEU A 143 6.05 -16.38 -2.71
C LEU A 143 6.14 -16.02 -1.24
N ASP A 144 7.32 -16.25 -0.67
CA ASP A 144 7.67 -15.70 0.63
C ASP A 144 7.99 -14.20 0.48
N ILE A 145 7.16 -13.38 1.12
CA ILE A 145 7.28 -11.92 1.09
C ILE A 145 8.58 -11.43 1.76
N TYR A 146 9.15 -12.21 2.67
CA TYR A 146 10.44 -11.87 3.28
C TYR A 146 11.60 -12.13 2.33
N GLU A 147 11.54 -13.18 1.51
CA GLU A 147 12.54 -13.42 0.46
C GLU A 147 12.49 -12.29 -0.57
N ILE A 148 11.30 -11.92 -1.05
CA ILE A 148 11.13 -10.77 -1.95
C ILE A 148 11.62 -9.48 -1.29
N ALA A 149 11.36 -9.28 0.00
CA ALA A 149 11.86 -8.10 0.71
C ALA A 149 13.39 -8.02 0.72
N ASP A 150 14.06 -9.17 0.86
CA ASP A 150 15.51 -9.26 0.84
C ASP A 150 16.06 -9.02 -0.58
N GLU A 151 15.44 -9.55 -1.63
CA GLU A 151 15.80 -9.28 -3.03
C GLU A 151 15.61 -7.81 -3.44
N LEU A 152 14.51 -7.19 -2.99
CA LEU A 152 14.26 -5.77 -3.21
C LEU A 152 15.13 -4.87 -2.33
N GLU A 153 15.92 -5.44 -1.40
CA GLU A 153 16.72 -4.74 -0.40
C GLU A 153 15.87 -3.80 0.47
N LEU A 154 14.62 -4.16 0.75
CA LEU A 154 13.67 -3.38 1.52
C LEU A 154 13.48 -3.96 2.93
N LYS A 155 12.95 -3.14 3.85
CA LYS A 155 12.49 -3.65 5.13
C LYS A 155 11.24 -4.50 4.91
N ARG A 156 11.19 -5.68 5.53
CA ARG A 156 10.03 -6.59 5.49
C ARG A 156 8.69 -5.91 5.78
N SER A 157 8.66 -5.00 6.75
CA SER A 157 7.46 -4.22 7.06
C SER A 157 7.00 -3.35 5.89
N ILE A 158 7.95 -2.71 5.18
CA ILE A 158 7.66 -1.88 4.02
C ILE A 158 7.16 -2.75 2.87
N THR A 159 7.80 -3.88 2.58
CA THR A 159 7.38 -4.81 1.53
C THR A 159 5.98 -5.34 1.78
N ARG A 160 5.65 -5.69 3.03
CA ARG A 160 4.28 -6.08 3.41
C ARG A 160 3.29 -4.93 3.18
N ASP A 161 3.64 -3.69 3.55
CA ASP A 161 2.76 -2.54 3.33
C ASP A 161 2.57 -2.22 1.83
N LEU A 162 3.57 -2.53 0.99
CA LEU A 162 3.46 -2.47 -0.47
C LEU A 162 2.55 -3.58 -1.01
N LEU A 163 2.68 -4.81 -0.51
CA LEU A 163 1.81 -5.93 -0.87
C LEU A 163 0.35 -5.60 -0.59
N MET A 164 0.06 -5.13 0.64
CA MET A 164 -1.31 -4.75 1.00
C MET A 164 -1.83 -3.59 0.12
N ALA A 165 -0.96 -2.68 -0.32
CA ALA A 165 -1.34 -1.64 -1.27
C ALA A 165 -1.70 -2.23 -2.64
N LEU A 166 -0.92 -3.19 -3.18
CA LEU A 166 -1.26 -3.88 -4.43
C LEU A 166 -2.61 -4.59 -4.36
N ILE A 167 -2.91 -5.25 -3.23
CA ILE A 167 -4.19 -5.92 -2.98
C ILE A 167 -5.33 -4.90 -2.91
N ASN A 168 -5.19 -3.86 -2.09
CA ASN A 168 -6.24 -2.84 -1.90
C ASN A 168 -6.50 -2.00 -3.17
N GLU A 169 -5.48 -1.82 -4.02
CA GLU A 169 -5.61 -1.16 -5.32
C GLU A 169 -6.20 -2.08 -6.41
N GLY A 170 -6.43 -3.36 -6.10
CA GLY A 170 -6.94 -4.34 -7.07
C GLY A 170 -5.94 -4.68 -8.18
N ARG A 171 -4.64 -4.46 -7.95
CA ARG A 171 -3.58 -4.79 -8.91
C ARG A 171 -3.25 -6.29 -8.90
N ILE A 172 -3.46 -6.95 -7.77
CA ILE A 172 -3.33 -8.39 -7.58
C ILE A 172 -4.50 -8.88 -6.73
N GLU A 173 -4.86 -10.15 -6.90
CA GLU A 173 -5.88 -10.82 -6.10
C GLU A 173 -5.24 -12.01 -5.38
N GLY A 174 -5.50 -12.12 -4.07
CA GLY A 174 -4.93 -13.18 -3.25
C GLY A 174 -4.84 -12.79 -1.79
N TYR A 175 -4.23 -13.67 -1.00
CA TYR A 175 -4.20 -13.56 0.45
C TYR A 175 -2.77 -13.58 0.98
N TYR A 176 -2.51 -12.70 1.95
CA TYR A 176 -1.26 -12.72 2.70
C TYR A 176 -1.40 -13.56 3.97
N ILE A 177 -0.72 -14.69 4.00
CA ILE A 177 -0.70 -15.62 5.12
C ILE A 177 0.33 -15.14 6.15
N LYS A 178 -0.14 -14.53 7.24
CA LYS A 178 0.73 -13.91 8.25
C LYS A 178 1.66 -14.90 8.96
N SER A 179 1.23 -16.15 9.15
CA SER A 179 1.96 -17.19 9.87
C SER A 179 3.20 -17.66 9.11
N SER A 180 3.10 -17.79 7.78
CA SER A 180 4.17 -18.25 6.90
C SER A 180 4.86 -17.12 6.14
N HIS A 181 4.33 -15.89 6.20
CA HIS A 181 4.79 -14.74 5.42
C HIS A 181 4.64 -14.93 3.90
N LYS A 182 3.77 -15.86 3.49
CA LYS A 182 3.53 -16.15 2.08
C LYS A 182 2.38 -15.32 1.52
N PHE A 183 2.47 -14.99 0.25
CA PHE A 183 1.33 -14.55 -0.53
C PHE A 183 0.84 -15.69 -1.40
N LEU A 184 -0.46 -15.96 -1.30
CA LEU A 184 -1.13 -16.98 -2.09
C LEU A 184 -2.07 -16.28 -3.09
N PRO A 185 -1.76 -16.33 -4.40
CA PRO A 185 -2.65 -15.86 -5.45
C PRO A 185 -4.02 -16.51 -5.36
N ILE A 186 -5.09 -15.77 -5.70
CA ILE A 186 -6.46 -16.27 -5.61
C ILE A 186 -6.68 -17.53 -6.47
N GLU A 187 -6.07 -17.57 -7.65
CA GLU A 187 -6.19 -18.66 -8.61
C GLU A 187 -5.64 -19.97 -8.04
N LEU A 188 -4.48 -19.92 -7.38
CA LEU A 188 -3.88 -21.09 -6.75
C LEU A 188 -4.64 -21.55 -5.52
N LEU A 189 -5.24 -20.61 -4.78
CA LEU A 189 -6.12 -20.95 -3.66
C LEU A 189 -7.41 -21.62 -4.15
N GLU A 190 -7.99 -21.14 -5.26
CA GLU A 190 -9.14 -21.74 -5.92
C GLU A 190 -8.84 -23.17 -6.37
N GLU A 191 -7.71 -23.39 -7.05
CA GLU A 191 -7.24 -24.73 -7.44
C GLU A 191 -7.01 -25.63 -6.22
N SER A 192 -6.35 -25.12 -5.17
CA SER A 192 -6.08 -25.90 -3.96
C SER A 192 -7.36 -26.32 -3.23
N ILE A 193 -8.33 -25.41 -3.11
CA ILE A 193 -9.65 -25.71 -2.51
C ILE A 193 -10.39 -26.75 -3.36
N LYS A 194 -10.32 -26.65 -4.69
CA LYS A 194 -10.92 -27.63 -5.60
C LYS A 194 -10.31 -29.02 -5.40
N GLU A 195 -8.98 -29.12 -5.40
CA GLU A 195 -8.27 -30.39 -5.13
C GLU A 195 -8.68 -30.97 -3.77
N MET A 196 -8.82 -30.13 -2.73
CA MET A 196 -9.24 -30.57 -1.41
C MET A 196 -10.67 -31.14 -1.41
N ILE A 197 -11.59 -30.55 -2.18
CA ILE A 197 -12.95 -31.08 -2.38
C ILE A 197 -12.93 -32.43 -3.09
N GLU A 198 -12.18 -32.57 -4.19
CA GLU A 198 -12.02 -33.85 -4.91
C GLU A 198 -11.44 -34.94 -3.99
N ASP A 199 -10.52 -34.56 -3.10
CA ASP A 199 -9.93 -35.44 -2.10
C ASP A 199 -10.95 -35.94 -1.07
N TYR A 200 -11.89 -35.08 -0.67
CA TYR A 200 -13.01 -35.43 0.20
C TYR A 200 -14.04 -36.31 -0.51
N GLU A 201 -14.32 -36.04 -1.79
CA GLU A 201 -15.15 -36.89 -2.66
C GLU A 201 -14.62 -38.32 -2.68
N MET A 202 -13.34 -38.50 -3.00
CA MET A 202 -12.68 -39.82 -3.02
C MET A 202 -12.71 -40.54 -1.68
N LYS A 203 -12.77 -39.81 -0.57
CA LYS A 203 -12.83 -40.36 0.80
C LYS A 203 -14.26 -40.63 1.28
N ASN A 204 -15.28 -40.42 0.45
CA ASN A 204 -16.70 -40.50 0.81
C ASN A 204 -17.07 -39.56 1.98
N VAL A 205 -16.44 -38.40 2.07
CA VAL A 205 -16.83 -37.37 3.03
C VAL A 205 -17.99 -36.58 2.42
N SER A 206 -19.11 -36.49 3.15
CA SER A 206 -20.33 -35.82 2.67
C SER A 206 -20.48 -34.40 3.21
N GLU A 207 -19.85 -34.06 4.34
CA GLU A 207 -19.96 -32.76 4.99
C GLU A 207 -18.58 -32.26 5.42
N VAL A 208 -18.25 -31.02 5.06
CA VAL A 208 -16.99 -30.36 5.41
C VAL A 208 -17.30 -28.97 5.95
N LYS A 209 -16.70 -28.60 7.08
CA LYS A 209 -16.92 -27.26 7.65
C LYS A 209 -16.01 -26.22 7.00
N PHE A 210 -16.50 -24.98 6.86
CA PHE A 210 -15.70 -23.88 6.32
C PHE A 210 -14.43 -23.62 7.12
N ASN A 211 -14.45 -23.89 8.43
CA ASN A 211 -13.27 -23.72 9.27
C ASN A 211 -12.14 -24.69 8.91
N GLU A 212 -12.42 -25.86 8.32
CA GLU A 212 -11.37 -26.79 7.90
C GLU A 212 -10.53 -26.18 6.77
N PHE A 213 -11.16 -25.57 5.76
CA PHE A 213 -10.46 -24.82 4.72
C PHE A 213 -9.78 -23.56 5.28
N ALA A 214 -10.49 -22.84 6.16
CA ALA A 214 -10.00 -21.60 6.75
C ALA A 214 -8.70 -21.84 7.55
N ASP A 215 -8.67 -22.92 8.33
CA ASP A 215 -7.51 -23.32 9.14
C ASP A 215 -6.35 -23.77 8.24
N GLU A 216 -6.63 -24.58 7.21
CA GLU A 216 -5.63 -25.07 6.25
C GLU A 216 -4.93 -23.92 5.51
N TYR A 217 -5.71 -22.98 4.96
CA TYR A 217 -5.17 -21.87 4.15
C TYR A 217 -4.94 -20.59 4.96
N SER A 218 -5.23 -20.59 6.27
CA SER A 218 -5.12 -19.43 7.15
C SER A 218 -5.86 -18.18 6.65
N ILE A 219 -7.06 -18.39 6.09
CA ILE A 219 -7.99 -17.35 5.61
C ILE A 219 -9.26 -17.33 6.50
N GLY A 220 -10.16 -16.36 6.33
CA GLY A 220 -11.42 -16.36 7.07
C GLY A 220 -12.48 -17.24 6.42
N GLU A 221 -13.47 -17.68 7.22
CA GLU A 221 -14.58 -18.52 6.73
C GLU A 221 -15.46 -17.79 5.70
N GLU A 222 -15.53 -16.45 5.76
CA GLU A 222 -16.26 -15.64 4.79
C GLU A 222 -15.55 -15.67 3.42
N GLU A 223 -14.23 -15.59 3.42
CA GLU A 223 -13.39 -15.75 2.23
C GLU A 223 -13.51 -17.15 1.64
N VAL A 224 -13.47 -18.20 2.48
CA VAL A 224 -13.72 -19.59 2.07
C VAL A 224 -15.08 -19.70 1.39
N TYR A 225 -16.14 -19.16 2.00
CA TYR A 225 -17.49 -19.19 1.44
C TYR A 225 -17.53 -18.51 0.06
N ASN A 226 -16.92 -17.32 -0.07
CA ASN A 226 -16.91 -16.59 -1.34
C ASN A 226 -16.18 -17.35 -2.45
N ILE A 227 -15.08 -18.04 -2.12
CA ILE A 227 -14.33 -18.87 -3.07
C ILE A 227 -15.16 -20.10 -3.48
N LEU A 228 -15.72 -20.83 -2.52
CA LEU A 228 -16.57 -21.98 -2.80
C LEU A 228 -17.79 -21.59 -3.63
N LEU A 229 -18.44 -20.47 -3.32
CA LEU A 229 -19.57 -19.95 -4.07
C LEU A 229 -19.18 -19.61 -5.52
N LYS A 230 -18.01 -19.00 -5.71
CA LYS A 230 -17.50 -18.71 -7.05
C LYS A 230 -17.26 -20.00 -7.83
N LEU A 231 -16.54 -20.97 -7.26
CA LEU A 231 -16.26 -22.27 -7.88
C LEU A 231 -17.54 -23.04 -8.23
N TYR A 232 -18.53 -23.03 -7.33
CA TYR A 232 -19.85 -23.61 -7.58
C TYR A 232 -20.56 -22.93 -8.76
N ASN A 233 -20.61 -21.58 -8.77
CA ASN A 233 -21.30 -20.83 -9.83
C ASN A 233 -20.70 -21.01 -11.22
N VAL A 234 -19.39 -21.27 -11.31
CA VAL A 234 -18.73 -21.59 -12.60
C VAL A 234 -18.83 -23.07 -12.96
N GLY A 235 -19.37 -23.91 -12.07
CA GLY A 235 -19.54 -25.34 -12.25
C GLY A 235 -18.26 -26.16 -12.08
N ASP A 236 -17.27 -25.63 -11.36
CA ASP A 236 -16.00 -26.30 -11.11
C ASP A 236 -16.06 -27.32 -9.97
N ILE A 237 -17.04 -27.20 -9.08
CA ILE A 237 -17.33 -28.11 -7.97
C ILE A 237 -18.84 -28.34 -7.87
N ASP A 238 -19.28 -29.53 -7.46
CA ASP A 238 -20.71 -29.85 -7.24
C ASP A 238 -21.00 -30.01 -5.75
N VAL A 239 -21.17 -28.87 -5.08
CA VAL A 239 -21.38 -28.78 -3.61
C VAL A 239 -22.62 -27.96 -3.28
N GLN A 240 -23.20 -28.18 -2.09
CA GLN A 240 -24.20 -27.29 -1.50
C GLN A 240 -23.57 -26.49 -0.35
N LEU A 241 -23.78 -25.17 -0.35
CA LEU A 241 -23.24 -24.28 0.68
C LEU A 241 -24.33 -23.89 1.69
N ASN A 242 -24.06 -24.08 2.97
CA ASN A 242 -24.95 -23.66 4.05
C ASN A 242 -24.25 -22.62 4.93
N LEU A 243 -24.56 -21.34 4.70
CA LEU A 243 -24.04 -20.21 5.47
C LEU A 243 -24.43 -20.25 6.96
N GLY A 244 -25.65 -20.70 7.27
CA GLY A 244 -26.15 -20.75 8.64
C GLY A 244 -25.38 -21.74 9.51
N GLN A 245 -24.98 -22.86 8.92
CA GLN A 245 -24.17 -23.90 9.58
C GLN A 245 -22.67 -23.76 9.31
N LYS A 246 -22.28 -22.92 8.35
CA LYS A 246 -20.90 -22.75 7.85
C LYS A 246 -20.31 -24.05 7.35
N MET A 247 -21.06 -24.75 6.51
CA MET A 247 -20.69 -26.05 5.96
C MET A 247 -20.88 -26.11 4.46
N CYS A 248 -20.08 -26.97 3.84
CA CYS A 248 -20.16 -27.40 2.45
C CYS A 248 -20.56 -28.88 2.45
N PHE A 249 -21.55 -29.22 1.65
CA PHE A 249 -21.98 -30.60 1.43
C PHE A 249 -21.57 -31.07 0.04
N ILE A 250 -20.97 -32.25 -0.02
CA ILE A 250 -20.44 -32.84 -1.26
C ILE A 250 -21.53 -33.74 -1.86
N LYS A 251 -22.05 -33.35 -3.01
CA LYS A 251 -23.27 -33.95 -3.59
C LYS A 251 -23.09 -35.41 -3.99
N ASP A 252 -21.93 -35.76 -4.54
CA ASP A 252 -21.63 -37.12 -5.00
C ASP A 252 -21.67 -38.16 -3.86
N ASN A 253 -21.58 -37.70 -2.61
CA ASN A 253 -21.59 -38.52 -1.41
C ASN A 253 -22.91 -38.43 -0.61
N LEU A 254 -23.92 -37.73 -1.14
CA LEU A 254 -25.26 -37.65 -0.54
C LEU A 254 -26.25 -38.51 -1.31
N ASP A 255 -27.10 -39.23 -0.58
CA ASP A 255 -28.25 -39.90 -1.19
C ASP A 255 -29.26 -38.84 -1.70
N ARG A 256 -29.89 -39.09 -2.85
CA ARG A 256 -30.82 -38.15 -3.52
C ARG A 256 -31.91 -37.59 -2.60
N GLU A 257 -32.43 -38.42 -1.69
CA GLU A 257 -33.46 -38.00 -0.73
C GLU A 257 -32.90 -36.99 0.28
N GLU A 258 -31.66 -37.15 0.76
CA GLU A 258 -31.01 -36.21 1.66
C GLU A 258 -30.63 -34.90 0.96
N TRP A 259 -30.30 -34.95 -0.33
CA TRP A 259 -30.03 -33.76 -1.14
C TRP A 259 -31.28 -32.88 -1.30
N ASP A 260 -32.41 -33.45 -1.71
CA ASP A 260 -33.64 -32.72 -2.00
C ASP A 260 -34.31 -32.14 -0.72
N GLU A 261 -34.12 -32.77 0.43
CA GLU A 261 -34.61 -32.30 1.74
C GLU A 261 -33.79 -31.13 2.32
N ARG A 262 -32.52 -31.00 1.93
CA ARG A 262 -31.59 -30.01 2.50
C ARG A 262 -31.54 -28.70 1.74
N ILE A 263 -32.20 -28.57 0.58
CA ILE A 263 -32.32 -27.30 -0.13
C ILE A 263 -33.32 -26.41 0.64
N PRO A 264 -32.89 -25.26 1.21
CA PRO A 264 -33.82 -24.29 1.80
C PRO A 264 -34.84 -23.86 0.73
N ASP A 265 -36.12 -23.77 1.07
CA ASP A 265 -37.18 -23.40 0.11
C ASP A 265 -36.94 -22.02 -0.56
N ASP A 266 -36.08 -21.19 0.03
CA ASP A 266 -35.66 -19.89 -0.50
C ASP A 266 -34.59 -20.02 -1.61
N GLU A 267 -33.74 -21.06 -1.59
CA GLU A 267 -32.75 -21.37 -2.65
C GLU A 267 -33.36 -22.18 -3.80
N LYS A 268 -34.42 -22.98 -3.54
CA LYS A 268 -35.22 -23.64 -4.61
C LYS A 268 -35.83 -22.65 -5.61
N LYS A 269 -35.98 -21.38 -5.24
CA LYS A 269 -36.50 -20.33 -6.13
C LYS A 269 -35.47 -19.80 -7.12
N LEU A 270 -34.18 -19.86 -6.81
CA LEU A 270 -33.13 -19.37 -7.71
C LEU A 270 -32.90 -20.33 -8.89
N GLU A 271 -33.07 -21.64 -8.71
CA GLU A 271 -32.94 -22.63 -9.79
C GLU A 271 -34.04 -22.53 -10.87
N ILE A 272 -35.20 -21.93 -10.59
CA ILE A 272 -36.33 -21.92 -11.54
C ILE A 272 -36.37 -20.64 -12.39
N GLU A 273 -35.88 -19.50 -11.90
CA GLU A 273 -35.95 -18.23 -12.66
C GLU A 273 -34.86 -18.09 -13.74
N ASP A 274 -33.68 -18.72 -13.58
CA ASP A 274 -32.57 -18.57 -14.56
C ASP A 274 -32.54 -19.61 -15.69
N LEU A 275 -33.37 -20.67 -15.63
CA LEU A 275 -33.47 -21.67 -16.70
C LEU A 275 -34.61 -21.43 -17.70
N THR A 276 -35.46 -20.42 -17.50
CA THR A 276 -36.61 -20.14 -18.40
C THR A 276 -36.53 -18.84 -19.21
N GLN A 277 -35.42 -18.10 -19.17
CA GLN A 277 -35.20 -16.90 -20.01
C GLN A 277 -34.12 -17.02 -21.08
N LYS A 278 -33.71 -18.24 -21.44
CA LYS A 278 -33.07 -18.54 -22.74
C LYS A 278 -34.02 -19.34 -23.60
N ASP A 279 -35.04 -18.66 -24.13
CA ASP A 279 -35.69 -18.94 -25.41
C ASP A 279 -36.90 -18.00 -25.59
N LYS A 280 -36.63 -16.71 -25.85
CA LYS A 280 -37.48 -15.80 -26.64
C LYS A 280 -36.66 -14.70 -27.30
#